data_AF-E5A1E0-F1
#
_entry.id   AF-E5A1E0-F1
#
_cell.length_a   1.000
_cell.length_b   1.000
_cell.length_c   1.000
_cell.angle_alpha   90.00
_cell.angle_beta   90.00
_cell.angle_gamma   90.00
#
_symmetry.space_group_name_H-M   'P 1'
#
loop_
_entity.id
_entity.type
_entity.pdbx_description
1 polymer ?
#
loop_
_entity_poly.entity_id
_entity_poly.type
_entity_poly.pdbx_seq_one_letter_code
_entity_poly.pdbx_strand_id
1 'polypeptide(L)'
;MEKELSTLELDLTVRNDYDTFLNEESMFALLLSSTGRDLKPTVHIPFSKQRSSFQTNLNALEVHLDPRVASYIFLRRNDTFIAITFVPYLAPETQRRFLLDNRHEFLRQLGERYFAQSLICKEISEVAYARTWEEREEHIDNQVVPCDTTCVQEKLQDTGPGVQDIGYRRSKCRACDRRMKNKISADAMEALDTLSTPRSFVQLKVEAKTEHLVLISAFTYTHIAISFNITDITAEDVANLLPTSNPSFTFYRHTVSSLLYFIFHSPDSSPVRERMQHTMAIPGLVNMHAEDAGVHVEKKIEIHDPSELVFKEADERVGRFRSVYLRNKYGGTESVYDSLEKDAQFLNDVR
;
A
#
# COMPACT_ATOMS: atom_id res chain seq x y z
N MET A 1 -37.12 6.39 -28.46
CA MET A 1 -37.03 5.29 -27.48
C MET A 1 -36.40 5.90 -26.25
N GLU A 2 -37.23 6.50 -25.40
CA GLU A 2 -36.81 7.12 -24.14
C GLU A 2 -36.18 6.03 -23.28
N LYS A 3 -34.89 6.17 -22.97
CA LYS A 3 -34.27 5.41 -21.89
C LYS A 3 -34.97 5.87 -20.62
N GLU A 4 -35.76 5.00 -19.99
CA GLU A 4 -36.13 5.18 -18.59
C GLU A 4 -34.84 5.37 -17.79
N LEU A 5 -34.53 6.62 -17.41
CA LEU A 5 -33.54 6.91 -16.39
C LEU A 5 -34.14 6.34 -15.10
N SER A 6 -33.78 5.10 -14.76
CA SER A 6 -34.11 4.54 -13.46
C SER A 6 -33.36 5.35 -12.41
N THR A 7 -34.03 6.30 -11.79
CA THR A 7 -33.58 7.01 -10.59
C THR A 7 -33.38 6.00 -9.47
N LEU A 8 -32.16 5.90 -8.96
CA LEU A 8 -31.85 5.18 -7.73
C LEU A 8 -32.65 5.82 -6.58
N GLU A 9 -33.54 5.04 -5.94
CA GLU A 9 -34.17 5.43 -4.68
C GLU A 9 -33.35 4.86 -3.51
N LEU A 10 -33.00 5.70 -2.54
CA LEU A 10 -32.29 5.29 -1.34
C LEU A 10 -33.22 4.54 -0.39
N ASP A 11 -32.93 3.25 -0.17
CA ASP A 11 -33.59 2.46 0.87
C ASP A 11 -33.31 3.07 2.25
N LEU A 12 -34.31 3.02 3.14
CA LEU A 12 -34.22 3.47 4.52
C LEU A 12 -33.10 2.75 5.29
N THR A 13 -32.85 1.48 4.97
CA THR A 13 -31.75 0.71 5.59
C THR A 13 -30.39 1.33 5.28
N VAL A 14 -30.15 1.64 4.00
CA VAL A 14 -28.92 2.30 3.53
C VAL A 14 -28.75 3.67 4.17
N ARG A 15 -29.85 4.42 4.30
CA ARG A 15 -29.82 5.74 4.93
C ARG A 15 -29.47 5.67 6.42
N ASN A 16 -30.09 4.75 7.16
CA ASN A 16 -29.81 4.55 8.58
C ASN A 16 -28.36 4.12 8.84
N ASP A 17 -27.83 3.23 7.99
CA ASP A 17 -26.43 2.78 8.12
C ASP A 17 -25.46 3.90 7.75
N TYR A 18 -25.78 4.72 6.76
CA TYR A 18 -24.99 5.92 6.46
C TYR A 18 -25.03 6.93 7.61
N ASP A 19 -26.19 7.20 8.21
CA ASP A 19 -26.31 8.09 9.35
C ASP A 19 -25.56 7.55 10.58
N THR A 20 -25.59 6.24 10.80
CA THR A 20 -24.77 5.57 11.82
C THR A 20 -23.29 5.77 11.54
N PHE A 21 -22.86 5.54 10.29
CA PHE A 21 -21.50 5.77 9.86
C PHE A 21 -21.08 7.22 10.05
N LEU A 22 -21.94 8.23 9.81
CA LEU A 22 -21.62 9.64 10.01
C LEU A 22 -21.41 10.00 11.49
N ASN A 23 -22.23 9.44 12.39
CA ASN A 23 -22.19 9.75 13.82
C ASN A 23 -21.11 8.98 14.59
N GLU A 24 -20.72 7.79 14.12
CA GLU A 24 -19.70 6.97 14.77
C GLU A 24 -18.29 7.26 14.23
N GLU A 25 -17.52 8.03 14.99
CA GLU A 25 -16.11 8.36 14.67
C GLU A 25 -15.17 7.14 14.75
N SER A 26 -15.59 6.05 15.41
CA SER A 26 -14.84 4.79 15.46
C SER A 26 -14.85 3.99 14.16
N MET A 27 -15.69 4.36 13.20
CA MET A 27 -15.81 3.68 11.91
C MET A 27 -14.86 4.27 10.87
N PHE A 28 -14.02 3.42 10.27
CA PHE A 28 -13.13 3.80 9.19
C PHE A 28 -13.84 3.86 7.83
N ALA A 29 -14.65 2.86 7.52
CA ALA A 29 -15.32 2.76 6.22
C ALA A 29 -16.69 2.08 6.30
N LEU A 30 -17.56 2.41 5.34
CA LEU A 30 -18.85 1.77 5.09
C LEU A 30 -18.88 1.23 3.65
N LEU A 31 -19.20 -0.05 3.49
CA LEU A 31 -19.33 -0.71 2.18
C LEU A 31 -20.80 -1.01 1.88
N LEU A 32 -21.26 -0.60 0.70
CA LEU A 32 -22.58 -0.88 0.16
C LEU A 32 -22.42 -1.69 -1.13
N SER A 33 -22.72 -2.98 -1.10
CA SER A 33 -22.64 -3.85 -2.29
C SER A 33 -23.89 -3.75 -3.14
N SER A 34 -23.71 -3.85 -4.45
CA SER A 34 -24.82 -3.93 -5.40
C SER A 34 -25.22 -5.39 -5.64
N THR A 35 -26.50 -5.70 -5.47
CA THR A 35 -27.11 -6.96 -5.90
C THR A 35 -28.15 -6.64 -6.98
N GLY A 36 -27.72 -6.64 -8.23
CA GLY A 36 -28.57 -6.20 -9.35
C GLY A 36 -28.68 -4.67 -9.38
N ARG A 37 -29.88 -4.14 -9.12
CA ARG A 37 -30.14 -2.69 -8.98
C ARG A 37 -30.37 -2.25 -7.53
N ASP A 38 -30.31 -3.18 -6.58
CA ASP A 38 -30.50 -2.87 -5.17
C ASP A 38 -29.13 -2.67 -4.50
N LEU A 39 -29.05 -1.64 -3.67
CA LEU A 39 -27.91 -1.41 -2.79
C LEU A 39 -28.23 -1.99 -1.42
N LYS A 40 -27.33 -2.82 -0.89
CA LYS A 40 -27.46 -3.35 0.46
C LYS A 40 -26.24 -2.99 1.29
N PRO A 41 -26.44 -2.48 2.51
CA PRO A 41 -25.35 -2.35 3.44
C PRO A 41 -24.70 -3.69 3.68
N THR A 42 -23.37 -3.71 3.58
CA THR A 42 -22.60 -4.95 3.62
C THR A 42 -21.78 -5.01 4.90
N VAL A 43 -21.01 -3.97 5.19
CA VAL A 43 -20.13 -3.99 6.36
C VAL A 43 -19.74 -2.57 6.80
N HIS A 44 -19.72 -2.38 8.12
CA HIS A 44 -19.04 -1.27 8.77
C HIS A 44 -17.66 -1.74 9.23
N ILE A 45 -16.62 -1.03 8.83
CA ILE A 45 -15.24 -1.38 9.13
C ILE A 45 -14.73 -0.40 10.19
N PRO A 46 -14.41 -0.87 11.41
CA PRO A 46 -13.85 -0.01 12.45
C PRO A 46 -12.38 0.33 12.18
N PHE A 47 -11.87 1.37 12.83
CA PHE A 47 -10.43 1.62 12.88
C PHE A 47 -9.70 0.49 13.62
N SER A 48 -8.59 0.01 13.05
CA SER A 48 -7.88 -1.21 13.49
C SER A 48 -7.15 -1.11 14.84
N LYS A 49 -7.11 0.05 15.52
CA LYS A 49 -6.69 0.35 16.91
C LYS A 49 -6.57 1.87 17.08
N GLN A 50 -6.51 2.39 18.30
CA GLN A 50 -6.06 3.78 18.52
C GLN A 50 -4.59 3.89 18.08
N ARG A 51 -4.32 4.60 16.96
CA ARG A 51 -3.01 4.74 16.27
C ARG A 51 -2.63 3.67 15.24
N SER A 52 -3.59 2.99 14.62
CA SER A 52 -3.28 2.19 13.42
C SER A 52 -2.87 3.07 12.23
N SER A 53 -1.92 2.62 11.40
CA SER A 53 -1.57 3.32 10.17
C SER A 53 -2.74 3.29 9.18
N PHE A 54 -2.77 4.25 8.25
CA PHE A 54 -3.78 4.26 7.19
C PHE A 54 -3.79 2.94 6.40
N GLN A 55 -2.61 2.38 6.11
CA GLN A 55 -2.48 1.09 5.43
C GLN A 55 -3.10 -0.06 6.25
N THR A 56 -2.92 -0.09 7.57
CA THR A 56 -3.52 -1.12 8.43
C THR A 56 -5.06 -1.08 8.36
N ASN A 57 -5.67 0.10 8.32
CA ASN A 57 -7.13 0.24 8.17
C ASN A 57 -7.60 -0.17 6.76
N LEU A 58 -6.82 0.18 5.73
CA LEU A 58 -7.09 -0.27 4.35
C LEU A 58 -7.01 -1.79 4.19
N ASN A 59 -6.12 -2.47 4.91
CA ASN A 59 -6.07 -3.94 4.90
C ASN A 59 -7.32 -4.57 5.53
N ALA A 60 -7.87 -3.96 6.59
CA ALA A 60 -9.14 -4.41 7.15
C ALA A 60 -10.29 -4.26 6.14
N LEU A 61 -10.29 -3.17 5.35
CA LEU A 61 -11.23 -2.98 4.25
C LEU A 61 -11.03 -3.99 3.10
N GLU A 62 -9.79 -4.30 2.73
CA GLU A 62 -9.47 -5.16 1.59
C GLU A 62 -10.12 -6.55 1.67
N VAL A 63 -10.22 -7.12 2.86
CA VAL A 63 -10.82 -8.45 3.09
C VAL A 63 -12.29 -8.52 2.65
N HIS A 64 -12.96 -7.36 2.56
CA HIS A 64 -14.35 -7.24 2.14
C HIS A 64 -14.53 -6.86 0.67
N LEU A 65 -13.44 -6.64 -0.09
CA LEU A 65 -13.51 -6.27 -1.50
C LEU A 65 -13.52 -7.51 -2.39
N ASP A 66 -14.59 -7.68 -3.17
CA ASP A 66 -14.71 -8.76 -4.16
C ASP A 66 -14.48 -8.19 -5.57
N PRO A 67 -13.54 -8.74 -6.38
CA PRO A 67 -13.32 -8.27 -7.74
C PRO A 67 -14.51 -8.53 -8.69
N ARG A 68 -15.54 -9.27 -8.26
CA ARG A 68 -16.76 -9.62 -9.03
C ARG A 68 -18.00 -8.87 -8.58
N VAL A 69 -17.91 -7.99 -7.58
CA VAL A 69 -19.07 -7.25 -7.05
C VAL A 69 -18.76 -5.76 -7.08
N ALA A 70 -19.61 -5.00 -7.78
CA ALA A 70 -19.50 -3.54 -7.80
C ALA A 70 -20.15 -2.96 -6.53
N SER A 71 -19.53 -1.95 -5.93
CA SER A 71 -19.94 -1.39 -4.63
C SER A 71 -19.70 0.11 -4.52
N TYR A 72 -20.46 0.79 -3.67
CA TYR A 72 -20.05 2.10 -3.14
C TYR A 72 -19.28 1.90 -1.83
N ILE A 73 -18.20 2.65 -1.65
CA ILE A 73 -17.39 2.64 -0.43
C ILE A 73 -17.28 4.07 0.07
N PHE A 74 -17.63 4.29 1.33
CA PHE A 74 -17.41 5.54 2.02
C PHE A 74 -16.26 5.37 2.99
N LEU A 75 -15.28 6.26 2.94
CA LEU A 75 -14.05 6.16 3.71
C LEU A 75 -13.80 7.47 4.46
N ARG A 76 -13.39 7.37 5.73
CA ARG A 76 -12.94 8.52 6.53
C ARG A 76 -11.45 8.78 6.33
N ARG A 77 -11.09 10.02 5.99
CA ARG A 77 -9.70 10.47 5.84
C ARG A 77 -9.58 11.95 6.22
N ASN A 78 -8.64 12.29 7.11
CA ASN A 78 -8.35 13.68 7.52
C ASN A 78 -9.61 14.49 7.88
N ASP A 79 -10.48 13.92 8.73
CA ASP A 79 -11.76 14.51 9.15
C ASP A 79 -12.79 14.79 8.04
N THR A 80 -12.55 14.24 6.84
CA THR A 80 -13.46 14.33 5.70
C THR A 80 -13.89 12.95 5.21
N PHE A 81 -14.98 12.91 4.45
CA PHE A 81 -15.45 11.69 3.81
C PHE A 81 -15.08 11.64 2.34
N ILE A 82 -14.73 10.45 1.88
CA ILE A 82 -14.41 10.17 0.49
C ILE A 82 -15.37 9.11 -0.03
N ALA A 83 -16.03 9.42 -1.14
CA ALA A 83 -16.95 8.52 -1.81
C ALA A 83 -16.26 7.79 -2.96
N ILE A 84 -16.21 6.46 -2.89
CA ILE A 84 -15.59 5.60 -3.89
C ILE A 84 -16.69 4.82 -4.62
N THR A 85 -16.69 4.93 -5.94
CA THR A 85 -17.47 4.07 -6.84
C THR A 85 -16.55 2.93 -7.31
N PHE A 86 -16.65 1.77 -6.66
CA PHE A 86 -15.82 0.61 -6.96
C PHE A 86 -16.49 -0.29 -8.01
N VAL A 87 -15.91 -0.34 -9.20
CA VAL A 87 -16.46 -1.02 -10.40
C VAL A 87 -15.43 -1.97 -11.01
N PRO A 88 -15.14 -3.10 -10.33
CA PRO A 88 -14.08 -3.99 -10.77
C PRO A 88 -14.45 -4.71 -12.06
N TYR A 89 -13.46 -5.01 -12.90
CA TYR A 89 -13.71 -5.49 -14.26
C TYR A 89 -14.50 -6.81 -14.33
N LEU A 90 -14.38 -7.69 -13.33
CA LEU A 90 -15.09 -8.97 -13.31
C LEU A 90 -16.53 -8.85 -12.81
N ALA A 91 -16.97 -7.68 -12.33
CA ALA A 91 -18.34 -7.48 -11.92
C ALA A 91 -19.30 -7.40 -13.12
N PRO A 92 -20.57 -7.86 -12.96
CA PRO A 92 -21.58 -7.77 -14.01
C PRO A 92 -21.66 -6.35 -14.59
N GLU A 93 -21.70 -6.23 -15.92
CA GLU A 93 -21.78 -4.94 -16.61
C GLU A 93 -22.99 -4.11 -16.15
N THR A 94 -24.12 -4.77 -15.89
CA THR A 94 -25.33 -4.15 -15.38
C THR A 94 -25.10 -3.44 -14.04
N GLN A 95 -24.37 -4.07 -13.10
CA GLN A 95 -24.02 -3.46 -11.81
C GLN A 95 -23.06 -2.27 -11.99
N ARG A 96 -21.99 -2.46 -12.77
CA ARG A 96 -21.00 -1.40 -13.02
C ARG A 96 -21.64 -0.18 -13.64
N ARG A 97 -22.47 -0.38 -14.66
CA ARG A 97 -23.20 0.67 -15.36
C ARG A 97 -24.16 1.39 -14.42
N PHE A 98 -24.92 0.63 -13.62
CA PHE A 98 -25.86 1.18 -12.66
C PHE A 98 -25.19 2.11 -11.63
N LEU A 99 -24.08 1.69 -11.02
CA LEU A 99 -23.36 2.54 -10.07
C LEU A 99 -22.75 3.77 -10.74
N LEU A 100 -22.13 3.62 -11.92
CA LEU A 100 -21.55 4.75 -12.64
C LEU A 100 -22.60 5.79 -13.04
N ASP A 101 -23.75 5.35 -13.56
CA ASP A 101 -24.81 6.24 -14.03
C ASP A 101 -25.55 6.93 -12.86
N ASN A 102 -25.52 6.36 -11.64
CA ASN A 102 -26.24 6.89 -10.47
C ASN A 102 -25.35 7.55 -9.39
N ARG A 103 -24.03 7.60 -9.56
CA ARG A 103 -23.11 8.04 -8.49
C ARG A 103 -23.37 9.45 -7.97
N HIS A 104 -23.66 10.41 -8.86
CA HIS A 104 -23.88 11.81 -8.45
C HIS A 104 -25.21 11.95 -7.73
N GLU A 105 -26.26 11.34 -8.30
CA GLU A 105 -27.59 11.32 -7.69
C GLU A 105 -27.57 10.67 -6.30
N PHE A 106 -26.83 9.58 -6.15
CA PHE A 106 -26.67 8.89 -4.88
C PHE A 106 -26.03 9.78 -3.81
N LEU A 107 -24.94 10.49 -4.15
CA LEU A 107 -24.28 11.41 -3.23
C LEU A 107 -25.16 12.61 -2.88
N ARG A 108 -25.93 13.12 -3.86
CA ARG A 108 -26.91 14.19 -3.65
C ARG A 108 -27.94 13.80 -2.58
N GLN A 109 -28.46 12.57 -2.65
CA GLN A 109 -29.46 12.07 -1.70
C GLN A 109 -28.89 11.79 -0.29
N LEU A 110 -27.61 11.43 -0.18
CA LEU A 110 -26.88 11.25 1.09
C LEU A 110 -26.41 12.58 1.71
N GLY A 111 -26.26 13.62 0.90
CA GLY A 111 -25.78 14.93 1.31
C GLY A 111 -24.33 15.15 0.90
N GLU A 112 -24.16 15.75 -0.27
CA GLU A 112 -22.88 16.10 -0.87
C GLU A 112 -21.92 16.84 0.07
N ARG A 113 -22.44 17.73 0.93
CA ARG A 113 -21.65 18.54 1.87
C ARG A 113 -20.71 17.75 2.80
N TYR A 114 -20.94 16.46 3.01
CA TYR A 114 -20.09 15.64 3.87
C TYR A 114 -18.84 15.14 3.13
N PHE A 115 -18.88 15.05 1.80
CA PHE A 115 -17.79 14.48 1.03
C PHE A 115 -16.84 15.57 0.53
N ALA A 116 -15.55 15.39 0.79
CA ALA A 116 -14.53 16.23 0.16
C ALA A 116 -14.32 15.80 -1.30
N GLN A 117 -14.36 14.49 -1.56
CA GLN A 117 -14.00 13.93 -2.86
C GLN A 117 -14.89 12.75 -3.25
N SER A 118 -15.10 12.59 -4.55
CA SER A 118 -15.69 11.39 -5.14
C SER A 118 -14.76 10.82 -6.22
N LEU A 119 -14.56 9.51 -6.23
CA LEU A 119 -13.61 8.83 -7.12
C LEU A 119 -14.11 7.48 -7.62
N ILE A 120 -13.60 7.06 -8.77
CA ILE A 120 -13.90 5.76 -9.38
C ILE A 120 -12.67 4.87 -9.26
N CYS A 121 -12.86 3.67 -8.71
CA CYS A 121 -11.82 2.63 -8.62
C CYS A 121 -12.26 1.38 -9.40
N LYS A 122 -11.34 0.78 -10.15
CA LYS A 122 -11.54 -0.42 -10.97
C LYS A 122 -10.74 -1.61 -10.46
N GLU A 123 -9.73 -1.38 -9.63
CA GLU A 123 -8.95 -2.45 -9.00
C GLU A 123 -8.97 -2.34 -7.48
N ILE A 124 -8.87 -3.48 -6.80
CA ILE A 124 -8.81 -3.53 -5.33
C ILE A 124 -7.62 -2.72 -4.81
N SER A 125 -6.48 -2.81 -5.50
CA SER A 125 -5.26 -2.04 -5.21
C SER A 125 -5.50 -0.53 -5.17
N GLU A 126 -6.38 0.00 -6.02
CA GLU A 126 -6.70 1.43 -6.05
C GLU A 126 -7.48 1.91 -4.82
N VAL A 127 -8.09 0.99 -4.08
CA VAL A 127 -8.77 1.28 -2.82
C VAL A 127 -7.86 0.93 -1.65
N ALA A 128 -7.29 -0.28 -1.64
CA ALA A 128 -6.65 -0.91 -0.50
C ALA A 128 -5.17 -0.55 -0.29
N TYR A 129 -4.59 0.36 -1.08
CA TYR A 129 -3.17 0.68 -0.99
C TYR A 129 -2.86 2.15 -0.77
N ALA A 130 -2.22 2.47 0.37
CA ALA A 130 -1.89 3.81 0.82
C ALA A 130 -1.10 4.62 -0.21
N ARG A 131 -0.12 4.00 -0.89
CA ARG A 131 0.66 4.66 -1.95
C ARG A 131 -0.21 5.19 -3.09
N THR A 132 -1.26 4.46 -3.47
CA THR A 132 -2.19 4.94 -4.51
C THR A 132 -2.95 6.19 -4.05
N TRP A 133 -3.15 6.35 -2.75
CA TRP A 133 -3.72 7.56 -2.19
C TRP A 133 -2.72 8.72 -2.13
N GLU A 134 -1.47 8.45 -1.74
CA GLU A 134 -0.40 9.45 -1.77
C GLU A 134 -0.20 10.02 -3.18
N GLU A 135 -0.18 9.15 -4.20
CA GLU A 135 -0.12 9.57 -5.61
C GLU A 135 -1.29 10.49 -6.00
N ARG A 136 -2.48 10.25 -5.46
CA ARG A 136 -3.65 11.10 -5.73
C ARG A 136 -3.51 12.47 -5.08
N GLU A 137 -3.04 12.51 -3.85
CA GLU A 137 -2.82 13.76 -3.10
C GLU A 137 -1.73 14.61 -3.74
N GLU A 138 -0.58 14.01 -4.11
CA GLU A 138 0.49 14.71 -4.85
C GLU A 138 -0.04 15.31 -6.18
N HIS A 139 -0.96 14.63 -6.84
CA HIS A 139 -1.56 15.12 -8.08
C HIS A 139 -2.57 16.24 -7.88
N ILE A 140 -3.24 16.32 -6.73
CA ILE A 140 -4.14 17.43 -6.39
C ILE A 140 -3.30 18.69 -6.14
N ASP A 141 -2.24 18.57 -5.34
CA ASP A 141 -1.35 19.70 -5.02
C ASP A 141 -0.65 20.27 -6.27
N ASN A 142 -0.25 19.39 -7.20
CA ASN A 142 0.41 19.79 -8.44
C ASN A 142 -0.55 20.33 -9.53
N GLN A 143 -1.87 20.17 -9.39
CA GLN A 143 -2.87 20.71 -10.33
C GLN A 143 -3.19 22.20 -10.08
N VAL A 144 -2.62 22.82 -9.04
CA VAL A 144 -2.75 24.26 -8.77
C VAL A 144 -1.83 25.12 -9.67
N VAL A 145 -1.10 24.51 -10.60
CA VAL A 145 -0.25 25.22 -11.58
C VAL A 145 -1.09 25.63 -12.81
N PRO A 146 -1.06 26.90 -13.26
CA PRO A 146 -1.83 27.33 -14.42
C PRO A 146 -1.24 26.72 -15.69
N CYS A 147 -2.00 25.83 -16.34
CA CYS A 147 -1.59 25.15 -17.56
C CYS A 147 -1.88 26.03 -18.79
N ASP A 148 -0.83 26.40 -19.52
CA ASP A 148 -0.92 26.95 -20.86
C ASP A 148 -1.24 25.84 -21.87
N THR A 149 -2.44 25.97 -22.47
CA THR A 149 -2.87 25.56 -23.83
C THR A 149 -2.62 24.13 -24.35
N THR A 150 -3.71 23.55 -24.89
CA THR A 150 -3.82 22.43 -25.87
C THR A 150 -3.90 20.96 -25.41
N CYS A 151 -4.48 20.69 -24.24
CA CYS A 151 -5.17 19.41 -24.01
C CYS A 151 -6.64 19.71 -23.71
N VAL A 152 -7.57 19.04 -24.39
CA VAL A 152 -9.01 19.05 -24.04
C VAL A 152 -9.17 18.29 -22.73
N GLN A 153 -8.74 18.92 -21.65
CA GLN A 153 -9.19 18.64 -20.31
C GLN A 153 -10.56 19.31 -20.22
N GLU A 154 -11.62 18.52 -20.06
CA GLU A 154 -12.84 19.03 -19.46
C GLU A 154 -12.41 19.71 -18.16
N LYS A 155 -12.39 21.05 -18.19
CA LYS A 155 -12.01 21.84 -17.03
C LYS A 155 -12.90 21.39 -15.89
N LEU A 156 -12.28 20.85 -14.83
CA LEU A 156 -12.85 20.87 -13.48
C LEU A 156 -12.95 22.33 -13.05
N GLN A 157 -13.92 23.06 -13.64
CA GLN A 157 -14.47 24.25 -13.04
C GLN A 157 -15.45 23.77 -11.98
N ASP A 158 -14.95 23.54 -10.78
CA ASP A 158 -15.82 23.51 -9.61
C ASP A 158 -15.42 24.68 -8.71
N THR A 159 -16.18 25.76 -8.84
CA THR A 159 -16.13 26.93 -7.95
C THR A 159 -17.40 26.92 -7.13
N GLY A 160 -17.44 26.02 -6.16
CA GLY A 160 -18.49 25.89 -5.16
C GLY A 160 -18.04 25.00 -4.00
N PRO A 161 -18.72 25.03 -2.84
CA PRO A 161 -18.50 24.11 -1.72
C PRO A 161 -19.07 22.71 -2.01
N GLY A 162 -18.89 22.22 -3.24
CA GLY A 162 -19.38 20.92 -3.72
C GLY A 162 -18.34 19.82 -3.58
N VAL A 163 -18.78 18.56 -3.74
CA VAL A 163 -17.89 17.39 -3.73
C VAL A 163 -17.00 17.43 -4.96
N GLN A 164 -15.67 17.41 -4.78
CA GLN A 164 -14.76 17.33 -5.90
C GLN A 164 -14.82 15.95 -6.56
N ASP A 165 -15.37 15.85 -7.77
CA ASP A 165 -15.37 14.60 -8.54
C ASP A 165 -14.05 14.41 -9.30
N ILE A 166 -13.21 13.50 -8.81
CA ILE A 166 -11.91 13.15 -9.39
C ILE A 166 -12.07 12.15 -10.54
N GLY A 167 -13.21 11.45 -10.62
CA GLY A 167 -13.47 10.40 -11.61
C GLY A 167 -12.50 9.22 -11.49
N TYR A 168 -12.23 8.54 -12.61
CA TYR A 168 -11.25 7.45 -12.68
C TYR A 168 -9.88 8.01 -13.03
N ARG A 169 -8.88 7.73 -12.18
CA ARG A 169 -7.47 8.02 -12.46
C ARG A 169 -6.64 6.76 -12.28
N ARG A 170 -5.91 6.40 -13.33
CA ARG A 170 -5.00 5.25 -13.31
C ARG A 170 -3.80 5.55 -12.41
N SER A 171 -3.53 4.69 -11.43
CA SER A 171 -2.32 4.79 -10.61
C SER A 171 -1.06 4.58 -11.47
N LYS A 172 0.01 5.31 -11.15
CA LYS A 172 1.32 5.13 -11.80
C LYS A 172 1.96 3.84 -11.29
N CYS A 173 1.81 3.56 -10.00
CA CYS A 173 2.29 2.30 -9.46
C CYS A 173 1.48 1.12 -10.01
N ARG A 174 2.16 0.18 -10.65
CA ARG A 174 1.62 -1.17 -10.85
C ARG A 174 1.48 -1.80 -9.47
N ALA A 175 0.32 -2.39 -9.18
CA ALA A 175 0.09 -3.26 -8.02
C ALA A 175 0.91 -4.58 -8.08
N CYS A 176 2.07 -4.57 -8.75
CA CYS A 176 2.95 -5.72 -8.90
C CYS A 176 3.55 -6.16 -7.56
N ASP A 177 3.79 -5.22 -6.63
CA ASP A 177 4.37 -5.52 -5.32
C ASP A 177 3.45 -6.45 -4.48
N ARG A 178 2.11 -6.31 -4.61
CA ARG A 178 1.15 -7.14 -3.88
C ARG A 178 0.85 -8.48 -4.55
N ARG A 179 1.06 -8.61 -5.88
CA ARG A 179 1.07 -9.95 -6.55
C ARG A 179 2.22 -10.83 -6.05
N MET A 180 3.26 -10.22 -5.50
CA MET A 180 4.41 -10.87 -4.88
C MET A 180 4.28 -10.94 -3.34
N LYS A 181 3.07 -10.78 -2.77
CA LYS A 181 2.84 -10.93 -1.33
C LYS A 181 2.91 -12.42 -0.96
N ASN A 182 4.12 -12.91 -0.68
CA ASN A 182 4.32 -14.19 0.00
C ASN A 182 3.48 -14.22 1.28
N LYS A 183 2.93 -15.37 1.66
CA LYS A 183 2.29 -15.47 2.98
C LYS A 183 3.36 -15.39 4.07
N ILE A 184 3.03 -14.79 5.20
CA ILE A 184 3.92 -14.68 6.36
C ILE A 184 3.29 -15.41 7.54
N SER A 185 4.10 -16.08 8.34
CA SER A 185 3.64 -16.77 9.54
C SER A 185 3.27 -15.78 10.65
N ALA A 186 2.39 -16.19 11.56
CA ALA A 186 1.85 -15.29 12.60
C ALA A 186 2.94 -14.85 13.60
N ASP A 187 3.85 -15.76 13.96
CA ASP A 187 5.04 -15.50 14.79
C ASP A 187 6.01 -14.51 14.12
N ALA A 188 6.17 -14.58 12.81
CA ALA A 188 6.97 -13.63 12.04
C ALA A 188 6.36 -12.23 12.04
N MET A 189 5.02 -12.12 11.91
CA MET A 189 4.33 -10.83 12.02
C MET A 189 4.44 -10.23 13.42
N GLU A 190 4.23 -11.04 14.45
CA GLU A 190 4.37 -10.60 15.84
C GLU A 190 5.81 -10.13 16.13
N ALA A 191 6.81 -10.80 15.57
CA ALA A 191 8.20 -10.37 15.69
C ALA A 191 8.44 -9.00 15.02
N LEU A 192 7.85 -8.73 13.85
CA LEU A 192 7.98 -7.43 13.17
C LEU A 192 7.42 -6.28 14.03
N ASP A 193 6.33 -6.48 14.77
CA ASP A 193 5.75 -5.45 15.66
C ASP A 193 6.75 -5.00 16.75
N THR A 194 7.70 -5.86 17.12
CA THR A 194 8.73 -5.53 18.13
C THR A 194 9.83 -4.60 17.63
N LEU A 195 9.94 -4.37 16.31
CA LEU A 195 10.98 -3.55 15.66
C LEU A 195 10.89 -2.04 15.93
N SER A 196 9.85 -1.62 16.66
CA SER A 196 9.72 -0.27 17.20
C SER A 196 10.69 0.01 18.35
N THR A 197 11.21 -1.04 19.00
CA THR A 197 12.14 -0.89 20.13
C THR A 197 13.59 -0.70 19.65
N PRO A 198 14.41 0.10 20.35
CA PRO A 198 15.84 0.17 20.05
C PRO A 198 16.47 -1.22 20.18
N ARG A 199 17.43 -1.54 19.31
CA ARG A 199 18.20 -2.80 19.36
C ARG A 199 17.38 -4.06 19.09
N SER A 200 16.24 -3.93 18.43
CA SER A 200 15.50 -5.08 17.93
C SER A 200 16.23 -5.74 16.78
N PHE A 201 16.16 -7.06 16.76
CA PHE A 201 16.67 -7.89 15.69
C PHE A 201 15.58 -8.92 15.34
N VAL A 202 15.22 -9.01 14.06
CA VAL A 202 14.27 -9.99 13.56
C VAL A 202 14.84 -10.60 12.29
N GLN A 203 14.98 -11.92 12.27
CA GLN A 203 15.50 -12.66 11.13
C GLN A 203 14.45 -13.63 10.59
N LEU A 204 14.28 -13.60 9.27
CA LEU A 204 13.25 -14.30 8.52
C LEU A 204 13.88 -15.04 7.34
N LYS A 205 13.20 -16.06 6.85
CA LYS A 205 13.54 -16.73 5.58
C LYS A 205 12.30 -17.10 4.80
N VAL A 206 12.48 -17.42 3.52
CA VAL A 206 11.46 -18.08 2.71
C VAL A 206 11.60 -19.59 2.90
N GLU A 207 10.55 -20.25 3.38
CA GLU A 207 10.50 -21.70 3.45
C GLU A 207 10.33 -22.30 2.04
N ALA A 208 11.30 -23.08 1.58
CA ALA A 208 11.42 -23.48 0.17
C ALA A 208 10.23 -24.27 -0.37
N LYS A 209 9.48 -24.98 0.49
CA LYS A 209 8.33 -25.80 0.09
C LYS A 209 7.02 -25.03 -0.01
N THR A 210 6.79 -24.10 0.91
CA THR A 210 5.51 -23.36 1.01
C THR A 210 5.61 -21.97 0.41
N GLU A 211 6.83 -21.47 0.18
CA GLU A 211 7.10 -20.08 -0.21
C GLU A 211 6.56 -19.06 0.80
N HIS A 212 6.40 -19.49 2.06
CA HIS A 212 6.01 -18.63 3.17
C HIS A 212 7.24 -17.97 3.81
N LEU A 213 7.07 -16.73 4.24
CA LEU A 213 7.99 -16.04 5.13
C LEU A 213 7.81 -16.59 6.54
N VAL A 214 8.89 -17.13 7.10
CA VAL A 214 8.90 -17.74 8.44
C VAL A 214 10.00 -17.13 9.30
N LEU A 215 9.75 -17.09 10.61
CA LEU A 215 10.71 -16.60 11.60
C LEU A 215 11.87 -17.58 11.75
N ILE A 216 13.11 -17.06 11.70
CA ILE A 216 14.31 -17.80 12.12
C ILE A 216 14.61 -17.49 13.58
N SER A 217 14.72 -16.20 13.90
CA SER A 217 15.03 -15.72 15.24
C SER A 217 14.53 -14.30 15.43
N ALA A 218 14.17 -13.95 16.66
CA ALA A 218 13.90 -12.58 17.06
C ALA A 218 14.53 -12.34 18.42
N PHE A 219 15.16 -11.18 18.57
CA PHE A 219 15.74 -10.75 19.82
C PHE A 219 15.29 -9.33 20.13
N THR A 220 14.83 -9.13 21.36
CA THR A 220 14.67 -7.80 21.96
C THR A 220 15.85 -7.52 22.88
N TYR A 221 16.07 -6.25 23.18
CA TYR A 221 17.17 -5.77 24.02
C TYR A 221 17.40 -6.63 25.29
N THR A 222 16.32 -7.03 25.97
CA THR A 222 16.38 -7.84 27.19
C THR A 222 17.03 -9.22 26.98
N HIS A 223 16.81 -9.86 25.83
CA HIS A 223 17.40 -11.17 25.51
C HIS A 223 18.87 -11.08 25.07
N ILE A 224 19.26 -10.00 24.41
CA ILE A 224 20.65 -9.80 23.92
C ILE A 224 21.57 -9.39 25.08
N ALA A 225 21.11 -8.49 25.96
CA ALA A 225 21.88 -8.03 27.11
C ALA A 225 22.22 -9.19 28.07
N ILE A 226 21.29 -10.15 28.24
CA ILE A 226 21.49 -11.31 29.13
C ILE A 226 22.36 -12.39 28.47
N SER A 227 22.16 -12.67 27.17
CA SER A 227 22.89 -13.75 26.48
C SER A 227 24.34 -13.40 26.17
N PHE A 228 24.66 -12.12 25.96
CA PHE A 228 25.99 -11.72 25.49
C PHE A 228 26.74 -10.75 26.42
N ASN A 229 26.09 -10.15 27.43
CA ASN A 229 26.71 -9.13 28.29
C ASN A 229 27.31 -7.95 27.49
N ILE A 230 26.62 -7.53 26.43
CA ILE A 230 27.07 -6.49 25.49
C ILE A 230 26.18 -5.25 25.61
N THR A 231 26.82 -4.09 25.74
CA THR A 231 26.16 -2.77 25.81
C THR A 231 25.88 -2.15 24.44
N ASP A 232 26.51 -2.63 23.37
CA ASP A 232 26.36 -2.12 22.01
C ASP A 232 26.58 -3.22 20.96
N ILE A 233 25.63 -3.45 20.07
CA ILE A 233 25.69 -4.49 19.03
C ILE A 233 26.39 -3.90 17.81
N THR A 234 27.58 -4.38 17.52
CA THR A 234 28.40 -3.93 16.38
C THR A 234 27.95 -4.58 15.07
N ALA A 235 28.46 -4.09 13.94
CA ALA A 235 28.26 -4.74 12.64
C ALA A 235 28.79 -6.17 12.62
N GLU A 236 29.91 -6.42 13.32
CA GLU A 236 30.50 -7.75 13.43
C GLU A 236 29.59 -8.71 14.22
N ASP A 237 28.96 -8.24 15.30
CA ASP A 237 27.99 -9.03 16.05
C ASP A 237 26.78 -9.41 15.19
N VAL A 238 26.25 -8.47 14.41
CA VAL A 238 25.16 -8.75 13.47
C VAL A 238 25.61 -9.73 12.39
N ALA A 239 26.80 -9.55 11.83
CA ALA A 239 27.37 -10.43 10.82
C ALA A 239 27.51 -11.87 11.32
N ASN A 240 27.92 -12.06 12.58
CA ASN A 240 28.04 -13.36 13.23
C ASN A 240 26.70 -14.08 13.44
N LEU A 241 25.59 -13.33 13.44
CA LEU A 241 24.23 -13.89 13.54
C LEU A 241 23.62 -14.23 12.17
N LEU A 242 24.29 -13.92 11.07
CA LEU A 242 23.79 -14.22 9.73
C LEU A 242 24.00 -15.70 9.38
N PRO A 243 22.96 -16.39 8.87
CA PRO A 243 23.09 -17.77 8.38
C PRO A 243 24.12 -17.87 7.25
N THR A 244 24.99 -18.87 7.31
CA THR A 244 26.09 -19.06 6.34
C THR A 244 25.75 -20.01 5.20
N SER A 245 24.68 -20.80 5.33
CA SER A 245 24.29 -21.83 4.35
C SER A 245 23.05 -21.47 3.55
N ASN A 246 22.21 -20.56 4.05
CA ASN A 246 20.89 -20.26 3.48
C ASN A 246 20.69 -18.75 3.41
N PRO A 247 19.97 -18.24 2.39
CA PRO A 247 19.63 -16.83 2.34
C PRO A 247 18.67 -16.47 3.47
N SER A 248 18.75 -15.22 3.92
CA SER A 248 17.90 -14.72 5.00
C SER A 248 17.65 -13.22 4.88
N PHE A 249 16.59 -12.77 5.54
CA PHE A 249 16.28 -11.36 5.73
C PHE A 249 16.48 -11.02 7.19
N THR A 250 17.17 -9.93 7.49
CA THR A 250 17.39 -9.46 8.85
C THR A 250 16.96 -8.01 8.96
N PHE A 251 16.02 -7.72 9.86
CA PHE A 251 15.68 -6.38 10.30
C PHE A 251 16.46 -6.08 11.57
N TYR A 252 17.22 -5.00 11.56
CA TYR A 252 18.05 -4.59 12.69
C TYR A 252 17.89 -3.09 12.95
N ARG A 253 17.48 -2.73 14.17
CA ARG A 253 17.46 -1.33 14.58
C ARG A 253 18.79 -0.97 15.24
N HIS A 254 19.57 -0.14 14.55
CA HIS A 254 20.91 0.24 14.97
C HIS A 254 20.88 0.99 16.31
N THR A 255 21.80 0.65 17.20
CA THR A 255 21.88 1.14 18.58
C THR A 255 22.11 2.64 18.69
N VAL A 256 23.05 3.17 17.90
CA VAL A 256 23.45 4.60 17.93
C VAL A 256 22.56 5.46 17.04
N SER A 257 22.51 5.17 15.73
CA SER A 257 21.74 5.96 14.77
C SER A 257 20.22 5.78 14.85
N SER A 258 19.73 4.77 15.60
CA SER A 258 18.32 4.37 15.67
C SER A 258 17.68 3.98 14.32
N LEU A 259 18.46 3.94 13.24
CA LEU A 259 17.99 3.61 11.90
C LEU A 259 17.59 2.13 11.83
N LEU A 260 16.48 1.84 11.16
CA LEU A 260 16.09 0.47 10.83
C LEU A 260 16.73 0.01 9.51
N TYR A 261 17.62 -0.97 9.62
CA TYR A 261 18.25 -1.63 8.49
C TYR A 261 17.48 -2.90 8.12
N PHE A 262 17.22 -3.07 6.84
CA PHE A 262 16.87 -4.35 6.22
C PHE A 262 18.11 -4.90 5.55
N ILE A 263 18.50 -6.11 5.91
CA ILE A 263 19.69 -6.80 5.40
C ILE A 263 19.22 -8.07 4.70
N PHE A 264 19.42 -8.16 3.40
CA PHE A 264 19.31 -9.40 2.64
C PHE A 264 20.70 -10.03 2.54
N HIS A 265 20.89 -11.13 3.24
CA HIS A 265 22.10 -11.94 3.16
C HIS A 265 21.83 -13.16 2.29
N SER A 266 22.60 -13.34 1.22
CA SER A 266 22.43 -14.43 0.27
C SER A 266 23.77 -15.11 0.00
N PRO A 267 24.17 -16.06 0.87
CA PRO A 267 25.44 -16.77 0.71
C PRO A 267 25.58 -17.40 -0.67
N ASP A 268 26.76 -17.29 -1.28
CA ASP A 268 27.03 -17.92 -2.59
C ASP A 268 26.96 -19.45 -2.54
N SER A 269 27.12 -20.02 -1.34
CA SER A 269 26.95 -21.43 -1.00
C SER A 269 25.51 -21.92 -1.15
N SER A 270 24.51 -21.03 -1.09
CA SER A 270 23.10 -21.38 -1.19
C SER A 270 22.68 -21.71 -2.63
N PRO A 271 21.76 -22.66 -2.86
CA PRO A 271 21.28 -22.99 -4.21
C PRO A 271 20.68 -21.79 -4.95
N VAL A 272 20.96 -21.66 -6.26
CA VAL A 272 20.45 -20.56 -7.12
C VAL A 272 18.94 -20.37 -6.98
N ARG A 273 18.18 -21.47 -6.98
CA ARG A 273 16.71 -21.42 -6.84
C ARG A 273 16.28 -20.76 -5.53
N GLU A 274 16.94 -21.10 -4.43
CA GLU A 274 16.61 -20.57 -3.10
C GLU A 274 16.96 -19.07 -3.02
N ARG A 275 18.12 -18.67 -3.58
CA ARG A 275 18.51 -17.25 -3.69
C ARG A 275 17.48 -16.45 -4.48
N MET A 276 17.04 -16.97 -5.63
CA MET A 276 16.02 -16.34 -6.47
C MET A 276 14.66 -16.20 -5.74
N GLN A 277 14.22 -17.24 -5.03
CA GLN A 277 12.98 -17.19 -4.24
C GLN A 277 13.04 -16.10 -3.17
N HIS A 278 14.18 -15.96 -2.48
CA HIS A 278 14.36 -14.90 -1.49
C HIS A 278 14.36 -13.51 -2.13
N THR A 279 15.10 -13.30 -3.23
CA THR A 279 15.09 -12.02 -3.95
C THR A 279 13.68 -11.61 -4.37
N MET A 280 12.88 -12.56 -4.86
CA MET A 280 11.49 -12.29 -5.27
C MET A 280 10.56 -11.94 -4.10
N ALA A 281 10.87 -12.39 -2.88
CA ALA A 281 10.06 -12.11 -1.69
C ALA A 281 10.34 -10.73 -1.07
N ILE A 282 11.43 -10.05 -1.45
CA ILE A 282 11.83 -8.75 -0.87
C ILE A 282 10.73 -7.69 -0.99
N PRO A 283 10.09 -7.46 -2.17
CA PRO A 283 9.05 -6.43 -2.28
C PRO A 283 7.85 -6.73 -1.39
N GLY A 284 7.39 -7.99 -1.35
CA GLY A 284 6.28 -8.41 -0.51
C GLY A 284 6.60 -8.30 0.98
N LEU A 285 7.82 -8.64 1.40
CA LEU A 285 8.23 -8.51 2.79
C LEU A 285 8.37 -7.04 3.22
N VAL A 286 9.13 -6.25 2.46
CA VAL A 286 9.49 -4.89 2.88
C VAL A 286 8.39 -3.89 2.60
N ASN A 287 7.77 -3.91 1.43
CA ASN A 287 6.80 -2.88 1.02
C ASN A 287 5.37 -3.24 1.44
N MET A 288 5.09 -4.50 1.81
CA MET A 288 3.76 -4.92 2.27
C MET A 288 3.79 -5.32 3.74
N HIS A 289 4.46 -6.41 4.12
CA HIS A 289 4.32 -6.94 5.48
C HIS A 289 4.93 -6.03 6.55
N ALA A 290 6.12 -5.48 6.31
CA ALA A 290 6.73 -4.55 7.25
C ALA A 290 5.88 -3.26 7.38
N GLU A 291 5.44 -2.68 6.26
CA GLU A 291 4.54 -1.52 6.24
C GLU A 291 3.18 -1.79 6.94
N ASP A 292 2.61 -2.99 6.75
CA ASP A 292 1.37 -3.43 7.39
C ASP A 292 1.53 -3.49 8.93
N ALA A 293 2.75 -3.80 9.41
CA ALA A 293 3.16 -3.77 10.83
C ALA A 293 3.61 -2.37 11.30
N GLY A 294 3.53 -1.33 10.45
CA GLY A 294 4.01 0.03 10.77
C GLY A 294 5.54 0.14 10.86
N VAL A 295 6.25 -0.81 10.25
CA VAL A 295 7.71 -0.90 10.23
C VAL A 295 8.26 -0.31 8.94
N HIS A 296 8.83 0.89 9.05
CA HIS A 296 9.44 1.59 7.91
C HIS A 296 10.94 1.32 7.84
N VAL A 297 11.38 0.65 6.76
CA VAL A 297 12.80 0.37 6.52
C VAL A 297 13.52 1.61 6.03
N GLU A 298 14.55 2.04 6.74
CA GLU A 298 15.29 3.27 6.44
C GLU A 298 16.52 3.02 5.57
N LYS A 299 17.15 1.84 5.69
CA LYS A 299 18.32 1.44 4.91
C LYS A 299 18.20 -0.01 4.47
N LYS A 300 18.41 -0.28 3.18
CA LYS A 300 18.48 -1.64 2.63
C LYS A 300 19.92 -2.00 2.33
N ILE A 301 20.37 -3.17 2.79
CA ILE A 301 21.70 -3.75 2.59
C ILE A 301 21.51 -5.11 1.93
N GLU A 302 22.23 -5.35 0.84
CA GLU A 302 22.29 -6.65 0.15
C GLU A 302 23.76 -7.08 0.16
N ILE A 303 24.05 -8.26 0.69
CA ILE A 303 25.40 -8.82 0.87
C ILE A 303 25.41 -10.33 0.63
N HIS A 304 26.57 -10.84 0.21
CA HIS A 304 26.80 -12.28 0.01
C HIS A 304 27.74 -12.90 1.05
N ASP A 305 28.61 -12.07 1.63
CA ASP A 305 29.54 -12.44 2.69
C ASP A 305 29.24 -11.58 3.94
N PRO A 306 29.11 -12.18 5.13
CA PRO A 306 28.88 -11.44 6.37
C PRO A 306 29.93 -10.35 6.65
N SER A 307 31.17 -10.54 6.21
CA SER A 307 32.26 -9.55 6.39
C SER A 307 32.06 -8.25 5.59
N GLU A 308 31.17 -8.26 4.59
CA GLU A 308 30.79 -7.07 3.82
C GLU A 308 29.80 -6.17 4.58
N LEU A 309 29.28 -6.61 5.73
CA LEU A 309 28.30 -5.86 6.49
C LEU A 309 28.94 -4.63 7.12
N VAL A 310 28.55 -3.46 6.62
CA VAL A 310 28.97 -2.17 7.17
C VAL A 310 27.76 -1.27 7.36
N PHE A 311 27.58 -0.78 8.58
CA PHE A 311 26.61 0.28 8.88
C PHE A 311 27.24 1.62 8.56
N LYS A 312 27.02 2.11 7.34
CA LYS A 312 27.45 3.46 6.96
C LYS A 312 26.43 4.48 7.47
N GLU A 313 26.91 5.55 8.11
CA GLU A 313 26.16 6.78 8.23
C GLU A 313 25.90 7.35 6.83
N ALA A 314 24.76 8.00 6.66
CA ALA A 314 24.13 8.22 5.36
C ALA A 314 24.99 9.06 4.40
N ASP A 315 25.74 8.39 3.52
CA ASP A 315 26.06 8.96 2.22
C ASP A 315 24.87 8.79 1.29
N GLU A 316 24.45 9.89 0.66
CA GLU A 316 23.50 9.87 -0.43
C GLU A 316 24.06 8.99 -1.56
N ARG A 317 23.34 7.90 -1.87
CA ARG A 317 23.56 6.99 -3.02
C ARG A 317 25.02 6.56 -3.26
N VAL A 318 25.42 5.42 -2.72
CA VAL A 318 26.56 4.65 -3.27
C VAL A 318 26.27 3.15 -3.30
N GLY A 319 26.17 2.60 -4.52
CA GLY A 319 26.09 1.17 -4.80
C GLY A 319 25.76 0.92 -6.28
N ARG A 320 26.55 0.09 -6.97
CA ARG A 320 26.43 -0.17 -8.43
C ARG A 320 25.17 -0.96 -8.80
N PHE A 321 24.60 -1.68 -7.84
CA PHE A 321 23.32 -2.37 -7.92
C PHE A 321 22.67 -2.34 -6.53
N ARG A 322 21.65 -1.50 -6.33
CA ARG A 322 20.70 -1.65 -5.23
C ARG A 322 19.31 -1.27 -5.72
N SER A 323 18.33 -2.09 -5.33
CA SER A 323 16.92 -1.89 -5.62
C SER A 323 16.46 -0.47 -5.19
N VAL A 324 15.84 0.24 -6.13
CA VAL A 324 15.48 1.65 -6.03
C VAL A 324 14.29 1.84 -5.10
N TYR A 325 14.54 2.09 -3.82
CA TYR A 325 13.53 2.66 -2.92
C TYR A 325 14.24 3.67 -2.00
N LEU A 326 14.19 4.94 -2.38
CA LEU A 326 14.79 6.06 -1.65
C LEU A 326 13.78 6.64 -0.65
N ARG A 327 14.30 7.08 0.51
CA ARG A 327 13.60 7.90 1.51
C ARG A 327 12.92 9.10 0.85
N ASN A 328 11.60 9.21 0.98
CA ASN A 328 10.78 10.37 0.58
C ASN A 328 11.06 10.94 -0.83
N LYS A 329 11.60 10.11 -1.74
CA LYS A 329 11.85 10.46 -3.14
C LYS A 329 11.54 9.24 -3.99
N TYR A 330 10.42 9.33 -4.69
CA TYR A 330 9.99 8.31 -5.62
C TYR A 330 10.83 8.38 -6.91
N GLY A 331 11.77 7.45 -7.04
CA GLY A 331 12.27 7.03 -8.35
C GLY A 331 11.50 5.78 -8.73
N GLY A 332 10.65 5.84 -9.76
CA GLY A 332 10.01 4.64 -10.28
C GLY A 332 11.08 3.60 -10.63
N THR A 333 10.74 2.31 -10.56
CA THR A 333 11.57 1.23 -11.11
C THR A 333 11.51 1.20 -12.65
N GLU A 334 11.14 2.32 -13.27
CA GLU A 334 11.13 2.45 -14.70
C GLU A 334 12.58 2.39 -15.17
N SER A 335 12.90 1.35 -15.93
CA SER A 335 14.17 1.27 -16.64
C SER A 335 14.22 2.44 -17.63
N VAL A 336 14.83 3.54 -17.22
CA VAL A 336 15.17 4.63 -18.13
C VAL A 336 16.30 4.11 -19.00
N TYR A 337 16.03 3.92 -20.29
CA TYR A 337 17.06 3.73 -21.31
C TYR A 337 17.18 5.01 -22.13
N ASP A 338 18.36 5.26 -22.69
CA ASP A 338 18.74 6.53 -23.33
C ASP A 338 17.80 7.03 -24.46
N SER A 339 16.90 6.17 -24.93
CA SER A 339 15.94 6.47 -26.01
C SER A 339 14.47 6.48 -25.58
N LEU A 340 14.15 6.32 -24.29
CA LEU A 340 12.77 6.24 -23.78
C LEU A 340 11.93 7.46 -24.21
N GLU A 341 12.49 8.67 -24.11
CA GLU A 341 11.80 9.91 -24.48
C GLU A 341 11.57 10.04 -25.98
N LYS A 342 12.52 9.57 -26.80
CA LYS A 342 12.41 9.57 -28.27
C LYS A 342 11.35 8.58 -28.73
N ASP A 343 11.29 7.41 -28.10
CA ASP A 343 10.29 6.39 -28.42
C ASP A 343 8.89 6.84 -27.98
N ALA A 344 8.78 7.51 -26.83
CA ALA A 344 7.53 8.11 -26.38
C ALA A 344 7.04 9.21 -27.34
N GLN A 345 7.95 10.07 -27.83
CA GLN A 345 7.64 11.06 -28.86
C GLN A 345 7.17 10.41 -30.16
N PHE A 346 7.91 9.42 -30.68
CA PHE A 346 7.52 8.68 -31.88
C PHE A 346 6.12 8.06 -31.75
N LEU A 347 5.80 7.47 -30.59
CA LEU A 347 4.52 6.81 -30.36
C LEU A 347 3.35 7.81 -30.26
N ASN A 348 3.62 9.03 -29.80
CA ASN A 348 2.65 10.13 -29.80
C ASN A 348 2.48 10.74 -31.20
N ASP A 349 3.53 10.79 -32.01
CA ASP A 349 3.47 11.32 -33.39
C ASP A 349 2.77 10.37 -34.38
N VAL A 350 2.70 9.08 -34.04
CA VAL A 350 2.04 8.04 -34.85
C VAL A 350 0.56 7.83 -34.48
N ARG A 351 0.09 8.42 -33.37
CA ARG A 351 -1.32 8.41 -32.95
C ARG A 351 -2.03 9.68 -33.39
#